data_AF-A0A0T6BAN5-F1
#
_entry.id   AF-A0A0T6BAN5-F1
#
_cell.length_a   1.000
_cell.length_b   1.000
_cell.length_c   1.000
_cell.angle_alpha   90.00
_cell.angle_beta   90.00
_cell.angle_gamma   90.00
#
_symmetry.space_group_name_H-M   'P 1'
#
loop_
_entity.id
_entity.type
_entity.pdbx_description
1 polymer ?
#
loop_
_entity_poly.entity_id
_entity_poly.type
_entity_poly.pdbx_seq_one_letter_code
_entity_poly.pdbx_strand_id
1 'polypeptide(L)'
;MSVDSSSTPSTPLTPDTPSILPPPEPFSIEKIKPRDTEKVLEFLRNFFFRDEPLNVNIKLLEGEQTCPDLEEFSLKAIKDNVSLMAITESGKIIGVSLNGIIERNITGDDLIVTDPKFSKILGLLTYVDKEADVFRRYPDVDKMILVEILSVDGSWRG
;
A
#
# COMPACT_ATOMS: atom_id res chain seq x y z
N MET A 1 -51.79 -11.88 34.88
CA MET A 1 -51.76 -11.26 33.55
C MET A 1 -50.32 -10.94 33.25
N SER A 2 -49.65 -11.84 32.54
CA SER A 2 -48.21 -11.76 32.27
C SER A 2 -48.03 -11.37 30.82
N VAL A 3 -47.22 -10.36 30.58
CA VAL A 3 -46.96 -9.75 29.28
C VAL A 3 -46.10 -10.66 28.41
N ASP A 4 -46.57 -10.89 27.18
CA ASP A 4 -45.83 -11.56 26.11
C ASP A 4 -44.69 -10.66 25.63
N SER A 5 -43.46 -11.18 25.70
CA SER A 5 -42.26 -10.57 25.13
C SER A 5 -42.04 -11.17 23.74
N SER A 6 -42.35 -10.38 22.70
CA SER A 6 -42.15 -10.71 21.29
C SER A 6 -40.68 -11.04 20.98
N SER A 7 -40.43 -12.25 20.49
CA SER A 7 -39.14 -12.66 19.94
C SER A 7 -38.89 -11.99 18.57
N THR A 8 -37.87 -11.16 18.47
CA THR A 8 -37.35 -10.64 17.20
C THR A 8 -36.64 -11.75 16.40
N PRO A 9 -36.73 -11.78 15.06
CA PRO A 9 -36.07 -12.79 14.24
C PRO A 9 -34.56 -12.57 14.22
N SER A 10 -33.79 -13.63 14.44
CA SER A 10 -32.34 -13.63 14.37
C SER A 10 -31.85 -13.23 12.97
N THR A 11 -31.03 -12.18 12.91
CA THR A 11 -30.23 -11.80 11.74
C THR A 11 -29.37 -12.99 11.29
N PRO A 12 -29.19 -13.25 9.99
CA PRO A 12 -28.30 -14.31 9.52
C PRO A 12 -26.87 -14.03 9.98
N LEU A 13 -26.27 -14.96 10.73
CA LEU A 13 -24.86 -14.90 11.08
C LEU A 13 -24.04 -15.14 9.81
N THR A 14 -23.17 -14.18 9.50
CA THR A 14 -22.10 -14.34 8.51
C THR A 14 -21.24 -15.55 8.92
N PRO A 15 -20.77 -16.39 7.98
CA PRO A 15 -20.04 -17.61 8.34
C PRO A 15 -18.76 -17.28 9.12
N ASP A 16 -18.74 -17.66 10.39
CA ASP A 16 -17.56 -17.60 11.24
C ASP A 16 -16.56 -18.73 10.87
N THR A 17 -15.36 -18.31 10.45
CA THR A 17 -14.03 -18.98 10.59
C THR A 17 -13.62 -20.10 9.59
N PRO A 18 -12.30 -20.26 9.29
CA PRO A 18 -11.39 -20.95 10.23
C PRO A 18 -9.95 -20.39 10.41
N SER A 19 -9.52 -20.41 11.67
CA SER A 19 -8.18 -20.34 12.26
C SER A 19 -7.26 -19.16 11.93
N ILE A 20 -7.33 -18.10 12.74
CA ILE A 20 -6.23 -17.14 12.85
C ILE A 20 -5.47 -17.54 14.10
N LEU A 21 -4.34 -18.26 13.93
CA LEU A 21 -3.36 -18.32 15.00
C LEU A 21 -3.10 -16.87 15.44
N PRO A 22 -3.05 -16.55 16.74
CA PRO A 22 -2.69 -15.21 17.16
C PRO A 22 -1.40 -14.80 16.43
N PRO A 23 -1.27 -13.52 16.02
CA PRO A 23 -0.07 -13.05 15.36
C PRO A 23 1.14 -13.60 16.12
N PRO A 24 2.12 -14.19 15.42
CA PRO A 24 3.17 -14.97 16.07
C PRO A 24 3.99 -14.15 17.08
N GLU A 25 3.86 -12.82 17.01
CA GLU A 25 4.45 -11.85 17.92
C GLU A 25 3.55 -10.58 17.96
N PRO A 26 3.50 -9.83 19.09
CA PRO A 26 2.91 -8.48 19.09
C PRO A 26 3.63 -7.55 18.10
N PHE A 27 2.90 -6.56 17.60
CA PHE A 27 3.44 -5.55 16.69
C PHE A 27 2.85 -4.16 16.98
N SER A 28 3.56 -3.14 16.53
CA SER A 28 3.15 -1.74 16.57
C SER A 28 3.08 -1.17 15.15
N ILE A 29 2.31 -0.09 14.99
CA ILE A 29 2.34 0.73 13.77
C ILE A 29 3.24 1.92 14.05
N GLU A 30 4.27 2.09 13.22
CA GLU A 30 5.24 3.16 13.35
C GLU A 30 5.37 3.95 12.06
N LYS A 31 5.83 5.19 12.21
CA LYS A 31 6.16 6.06 11.08
C LYS A 31 7.48 5.63 10.47
N ILE A 32 7.51 5.42 9.14
CA ILE A 32 8.75 5.14 8.42
C ILE A 32 9.62 6.39 8.42
N LYS A 33 10.91 6.23 8.77
CA LYS A 33 11.91 7.31 8.74
C LYS A 33 12.96 7.01 7.68
N PRO A 34 13.78 8.01 7.28
CA PRO A 34 14.82 7.80 6.27
C PRO A 34 15.81 6.67 6.58
N ARG A 35 16.08 6.39 7.86
CA ARG A 35 16.93 5.28 8.30
C ARG A 35 16.35 3.89 8.01
N ASP A 36 15.03 3.79 7.80
CA ASP A 36 14.31 2.53 7.60
C ASP A 36 14.24 2.16 6.11
N THR A 37 14.68 3.05 5.21
CA THR A 37 14.61 2.92 3.75
C THR A 37 15.09 1.56 3.24
N GLU A 38 16.25 1.09 3.70
CA GLU A 38 16.81 -0.19 3.23
C GLU A 38 15.95 -1.39 3.67
N LYS A 39 15.45 -1.37 4.91
CA LYS A 39 14.56 -2.43 5.42
C LYS A 39 13.23 -2.46 4.67
N VAL A 40 12.69 -1.28 4.34
CA VAL A 40 11.47 -1.15 3.55
C VAL A 40 11.70 -1.66 2.12
N LEU A 41 12.83 -1.33 1.50
CA LEU A 41 13.18 -1.82 0.18
C LEU A 41 13.29 -3.35 0.13
N GLU A 42 13.98 -3.94 1.10
CA GLU A 42 14.07 -5.40 1.24
C GLU A 42 12.69 -6.03 1.42
N PHE A 43 11.82 -5.43 2.23
CA PHE A 43 10.43 -5.88 2.40
C PHE A 43 9.66 -5.86 1.06
N LEU A 44 9.74 -4.76 0.30
CA LEU A 44 9.03 -4.64 -0.99
C LEU A 44 9.51 -5.65 -2.04
N ARG A 45 10.82 -5.91 -2.11
CA ARG A 45 11.40 -6.94 -2.99
C ARG A 45 10.84 -8.34 -2.70
N ASN A 46 10.50 -8.61 -1.45
CA ASN A 46 10.00 -9.91 -1.00
C ASN A 46 8.48 -10.06 -1.10
N PHE A 47 7.71 -9.01 -0.80
CA PHE A 47 6.26 -9.11 -0.59
C PHE A 47 5.40 -8.22 -1.50
N PHE A 48 5.99 -7.38 -2.34
CA PHE A 48 5.24 -6.49 -3.23
C PHE A 48 5.65 -6.63 -4.70
N PHE A 49 6.91 -6.38 -5.05
CA PHE A 49 7.30 -6.20 -6.46
C PHE A 49 7.02 -7.41 -7.35
N ARG A 50 7.11 -8.63 -6.79
CA ARG A 50 6.88 -9.89 -7.51
C ARG A 50 5.41 -10.26 -7.67
N ASP A 51 4.55 -9.73 -6.81
CA ASP A 51 3.14 -10.13 -6.71
C ASP A 51 2.18 -9.02 -7.16
N GLU A 52 2.67 -7.79 -7.34
CA GLU A 52 1.86 -6.66 -7.79
C GLU A 52 1.31 -6.93 -9.22
N PRO A 53 -0.02 -6.81 -9.44
CA PRO A 53 -0.66 -7.23 -10.69
C PRO A 53 -0.09 -6.64 -11.97
N LEU A 54 0.25 -5.34 -12.00
CA LEU A 54 0.77 -4.68 -13.20
C LEU A 54 2.20 -5.15 -13.51
N ASN A 55 3.05 -5.30 -12.48
CA ASN A 55 4.39 -5.85 -12.58
C ASN A 55 4.37 -7.27 -13.14
N VAL A 56 3.46 -8.12 -12.64
CA VAL A 56 3.29 -9.50 -13.13
C VAL A 56 2.80 -9.50 -14.58
N ASN A 57 1.80 -8.69 -14.90
CA ASN A 57 1.17 -8.68 -16.22
C ASN A 57 2.16 -8.36 -17.35
N ILE A 58 3.01 -7.36 -17.15
CA ILE A 58 4.02 -6.95 -18.15
C ILE A 58 5.35 -7.70 -17.99
N LYS A 59 5.40 -8.65 -17.04
CA LYS A 59 6.59 -9.42 -16.71
C LYS A 59 7.78 -8.52 -16.40
N LEU A 60 7.57 -7.52 -15.55
CA LEU A 60 8.55 -6.48 -15.25
C LEU A 60 9.87 -7.09 -14.76
N LEU A 61 9.80 -8.05 -13.86
CA LEU A 61 10.96 -8.71 -13.24
C LEU A 61 11.31 -10.07 -13.86
N GLU A 62 10.83 -10.41 -15.07
CA GLU A 62 11.16 -11.69 -15.69
C GLU A 62 12.66 -11.75 -16.04
N GLY A 63 13.39 -12.65 -15.37
CA GLY A 63 14.83 -12.82 -15.51
C GLY A 63 15.68 -11.88 -14.65
N GLU A 64 15.06 -10.94 -13.94
CA GLU A 64 15.73 -9.93 -13.12
C GLU A 64 15.28 -10.03 -11.67
N GLN A 65 16.17 -9.68 -10.74
CA GLN A 65 15.83 -9.69 -9.31
C GLN A 65 15.08 -8.43 -8.88
N THR A 66 15.25 -7.33 -9.62
CA THR A 66 14.61 -6.04 -9.35
C THR A 66 14.60 -5.14 -10.60
N CYS A 67 13.93 -4.00 -10.50
CA CYS A 67 13.92 -2.92 -11.49
C CYS A 67 14.27 -1.59 -10.78
N PRO A 68 15.39 -0.92 -11.10
CA PRO A 68 15.81 0.30 -10.41
C PRO A 68 14.76 1.42 -10.42
N ASP A 69 14.08 1.64 -11.55
CA ASP A 69 13.04 2.67 -11.65
C ASP A 69 11.85 2.38 -10.73
N LEU A 70 11.48 1.10 -10.57
CA LEU A 70 10.44 0.69 -9.63
C LEU A 70 10.86 0.94 -8.18
N GLU A 71 12.12 0.66 -7.83
CA GLU A 71 12.64 0.90 -6.48
C GLU A 71 12.67 2.40 -6.17
N GLU A 72 13.20 3.22 -7.08
CA GLU A 72 13.25 4.68 -6.94
C GLU A 72 11.84 5.26 -6.82
N PHE A 73 10.93 4.85 -7.71
CA PHE A 73 9.54 5.27 -7.67
C PHE A 73 8.89 4.92 -6.32
N SER A 74 9.13 3.73 -5.79
CA SER A 74 8.52 3.26 -4.55
C SER A 74 9.04 4.00 -3.31
N LEU A 75 10.35 4.27 -3.26
CA LEU A 75 10.99 4.86 -2.08
C LEU A 75 10.84 6.38 -1.99
N LYS A 76 10.45 7.06 -3.08
CA LYS A 76 10.24 8.52 -3.08
C LYS A 76 9.26 8.97 -2.00
N ALA A 77 8.19 8.20 -1.76
CA ALA A 77 7.12 8.47 -0.80
C ALA A 77 7.61 8.53 0.66
N ILE A 78 8.79 7.98 0.95
CA ILE A 78 9.39 8.06 2.29
C ILE A 78 9.76 9.52 2.64
N LYS A 79 10.12 10.33 1.63
CA LYS A 79 10.54 11.73 1.81
C LYS A 79 9.42 12.61 2.39
N ASP A 80 8.17 12.33 2.02
CA ASP A 80 6.99 13.06 2.50
C ASP A 80 6.67 12.81 3.96
N ASN A 81 7.33 11.83 4.59
CA ASN A 81 7.23 11.56 6.01
C ASN A 81 5.75 11.41 6.44
N VAL A 82 4.98 10.65 5.66
CA VAL A 82 3.59 10.23 5.98
C VAL A 82 3.39 8.72 5.79
N SER A 83 4.46 8.00 5.44
CA SER A 83 4.47 6.56 5.29
C SER A 83 4.54 5.82 6.64
N LEU A 84 3.90 4.66 6.71
CA LEU A 84 3.76 3.84 7.92
C LEU A 84 4.28 2.41 7.68
N MET A 85 4.76 1.77 8.75
CA MET A 85 5.12 0.35 8.76
C MET A 85 4.50 -0.34 9.98
N ALA A 86 4.17 -1.61 9.83
CA ALA A 86 3.90 -2.52 10.93
C ALA A 86 5.20 -3.24 11.28
N ILE A 87 5.61 -3.17 12.55
CA ILE A 87 6.88 -3.72 13.03
C ILE A 87 6.65 -4.56 14.29
N THR A 88 7.24 -5.75 14.34
CA THR A 88 7.20 -6.62 15.52
C THR A 88 8.11 -6.11 16.63
N GLU A 89 7.96 -6.61 17.86
CA GLU A 89 8.87 -6.28 18.97
C GLU A 89 10.33 -6.67 18.68
N SER A 90 10.55 -7.71 17.89
CA SER A 90 11.84 -8.17 17.37
C SER A 90 12.42 -7.28 16.26
N GLY A 91 11.67 -6.28 15.80
CA GLY A 91 12.10 -5.29 14.80
C GLY A 91 11.93 -5.75 13.35
N LYS A 92 11.12 -6.80 13.10
CA LYS A 92 10.78 -7.27 11.75
C LYS A 92 9.65 -6.42 11.18
N ILE A 93 9.85 -5.86 9.98
CA ILE A 93 8.75 -5.23 9.23
C ILE A 93 7.84 -6.34 8.68
N ILE A 94 6.55 -6.23 8.98
CA ILE A 94 5.51 -7.19 8.56
C ILE A 94 4.47 -6.56 7.64
N GLY A 95 4.50 -5.24 7.47
CA GLY A 95 3.66 -4.52 6.53
C GLY A 95 4.14 -3.09 6.33
N VAL A 96 3.83 -2.51 5.18
CA VAL A 96 4.14 -1.11 4.84
C VAL A 96 2.95 -0.45 4.13
N SER A 97 2.76 0.83 4.42
CA SER A 97 1.90 1.76 3.69
C SER A 97 2.77 2.94 3.26
N LEU A 98 3.21 2.95 2.01
CA LEU A 98 3.97 4.07 1.47
C LEU A 98 3.01 5.09 0.90
N ASN A 99 3.10 6.29 1.44
CA ASN A 99 2.14 7.36 1.23
C ASN A 99 2.87 8.61 0.76
N GLY A 100 2.34 9.27 -0.27
CA GLY A 100 2.80 10.56 -0.76
C GLY A 100 1.83 11.69 -0.42
N ILE A 101 2.32 12.92 -0.43
CA ILE A 101 1.48 14.12 -0.35
C ILE A 101 1.33 14.68 -1.77
N ILE A 102 0.09 14.81 -2.23
CA ILE A 102 -0.22 15.45 -3.50
C ILE A 102 -0.85 16.80 -3.22
N GLU A 103 -0.37 17.84 -3.89
CA GLU A 103 -0.89 19.20 -3.78
C GLU A 103 -1.54 19.65 -5.09
N ARG A 104 -2.62 20.42 -4.97
CA ARG A 104 -3.30 21.02 -6.12
C ARG A 104 -2.31 21.89 -6.91
N ASN A 105 -2.23 21.66 -8.22
CA ASN A 105 -1.37 22.39 -9.16
C ASN A 105 0.15 22.13 -9.04
N ILE A 106 0.59 21.16 -8.23
CA ILE A 106 1.95 20.65 -8.33
C ILE A 106 1.91 19.41 -9.22
N THR A 107 2.42 19.54 -10.44
CA THR A 107 2.68 18.38 -11.30
C THR A 107 3.83 17.61 -10.68
N GLY A 108 3.64 16.30 -10.47
CA GLY A 108 4.59 15.44 -9.74
C GLY A 108 6.02 15.50 -10.28
N ASP A 109 6.98 15.08 -9.44
CA ASP A 109 8.40 15.01 -9.79
C ASP A 109 8.60 14.26 -11.12
N ASP A 110 9.42 14.85 -12.00
CA ASP A 110 9.87 14.24 -13.25
C ASP A 110 10.81 13.06 -12.95
N LEU A 111 10.25 11.92 -12.53
CA LEU A 111 10.99 10.68 -12.46
C LEU A 111 11.46 10.31 -13.86
N ILE A 112 12.78 10.25 -14.04
CA ILE A 112 13.38 9.82 -15.29
C ILE A 112 13.29 8.30 -15.34
N VAL A 113 12.25 7.79 -15.98
CA VAL A 113 12.06 6.35 -16.20
C VAL A 113 12.82 5.90 -17.43
N THR A 114 13.69 4.91 -17.26
CA THR A 114 14.53 4.32 -18.30
C THR A 114 14.03 2.94 -18.76
N ASP A 115 13.35 2.20 -17.89
CA ASP A 115 12.79 0.89 -18.17
C ASP A 115 11.50 1.01 -19.01
N PRO A 116 11.46 0.46 -20.23
CA PRO A 116 10.32 0.61 -21.12
C PRO A 116 9.08 -0.16 -20.66
N LYS A 117 9.21 -1.18 -19.81
CA LYS A 117 8.07 -1.89 -19.23
C LYS A 117 7.48 -1.04 -18.10
N PHE A 118 8.31 -0.56 -17.18
CA PHE A 118 7.87 0.29 -16.08
C PHE A 118 7.24 1.59 -16.56
N SER A 119 7.76 2.18 -17.65
CA SER A 119 7.16 3.34 -18.31
C SER A 119 5.69 3.13 -18.69
N LYS A 120 5.28 1.92 -19.08
CA LYS A 120 3.87 1.60 -19.37
C LYS A 120 2.99 1.64 -18.13
N ILE A 121 3.49 1.15 -17.00
CA ILE A 121 2.78 1.20 -15.71
C ILE A 121 2.58 2.66 -15.32
N LEU A 122 3.65 3.46 -15.35
CA LEU A 122 3.58 4.87 -14.99
C LEU A 122 2.63 5.64 -15.92
N GLY A 123 2.64 5.34 -17.22
CA GLY A 123 1.69 5.91 -18.18
C GLY A 123 0.23 5.61 -17.84
N LEU A 124 -0.08 4.37 -17.46
CA LEU A 124 -1.42 3.99 -17.01
C LEU A 124 -1.82 4.73 -15.73
N LEU A 125 -0.97 4.71 -14.70
CA LEU A 125 -1.25 5.38 -13.42
C LEU A 125 -1.47 6.89 -13.60
N THR A 126 -0.65 7.52 -14.43
CA THR A 126 -0.77 8.95 -14.78
C THR A 126 -2.09 9.24 -15.50
N TYR A 127 -2.51 8.35 -16.39
CA TYR A 127 -3.80 8.50 -17.08
C TYR A 127 -4.97 8.37 -16.09
N VAL A 128 -4.95 7.37 -15.21
CA VAL A 128 -6.00 7.16 -14.19
C VAL A 128 -6.10 8.34 -13.23
N ASP A 129 -4.96 8.87 -12.77
CA ASP A 129 -4.94 10.04 -11.87
C ASP A 129 -5.59 11.28 -12.53
N LYS A 130 -5.24 11.55 -13.80
CA LYS A 130 -5.83 12.65 -14.58
C LYS A 130 -7.34 12.50 -14.77
N GLU A 131 -7.82 11.29 -15.06
CA GLU A 131 -9.25 11.03 -15.25
C GLU A 131 -10.03 11.06 -13.94
N ALA A 132 -9.40 10.64 -12.83
CA ALA A 132 -10.01 10.68 -11.50
C ALA A 132 -10.27 12.11 -11.03
N ASP A 133 -9.34 13.04 -11.33
CA ASP A 133 -9.43 14.47 -11.05
C ASP A 133 -10.02 14.76 -9.65
N VAL A 134 -9.36 14.19 -8.63
CA VAL A 134 -9.84 14.21 -7.24
C VAL A 134 -10.05 15.64 -6.75
N PHE A 135 -9.17 16.57 -7.14
CA PHE A 135 -9.23 17.97 -6.77
C PHE A 135 -10.39 18.74 -7.42
N ARG A 136 -10.91 18.31 -8.57
CA ARG A 136 -12.17 18.84 -9.11
C ARG A 136 -13.37 18.36 -8.31
N ARG A 137 -13.34 17.12 -7.84
CA ARG A 137 -14.39 16.54 -6.99
C ARG A 137 -14.45 17.17 -5.60
N TYR A 138 -13.30 17.57 -5.07
CA TYR A 138 -13.17 18.23 -3.77
C TYR A 138 -12.51 19.61 -3.96
N PRO A 139 -13.27 20.65 -4.37
CA PRO A 139 -12.72 21.95 -4.75
C PRO A 139 -12.07 22.72 -3.59
N ASP A 140 -12.44 22.40 -2.35
CA ASP A 140 -11.93 23.06 -1.14
C ASP A 140 -10.69 22.35 -0.54
N VAL A 141 -10.22 21.26 -1.17
CA VAL A 141 -9.06 20.49 -0.70
C VAL A 141 -7.84 20.86 -1.53
N ASP A 142 -6.77 21.36 -0.92
CA ASP A 142 -5.55 21.71 -1.65
C ASP A 142 -4.42 20.70 -1.51
N LYS A 143 -4.54 19.77 -0.55
CA LYS A 143 -3.57 18.68 -0.34
C LYS A 143 -4.29 17.40 0.06
N MET A 144 -3.77 16.26 -0.39
CA MET A 144 -4.26 14.94 -0.02
C MET A 144 -3.12 13.97 0.22
N ILE A 145 -3.38 12.94 1.04
CA ILE A 145 -2.49 11.80 1.18
C ILE A 145 -2.90 10.77 0.12
N LEU A 146 -1.96 10.39 -0.75
CA LEU A 146 -2.11 9.27 -1.67
C LEU A 146 -1.43 8.04 -1.08
N VAL A 147 -2.15 6.93 -0.95
CA VAL A 147 -1.55 5.63 -0.66
C VAL A 147 -1.00 5.08 -1.98
N GLU A 148 0.33 5.08 -2.12
CA GLU A 148 1.00 4.63 -3.34
C GLU A 148 1.24 3.12 -3.31
N ILE A 149 1.66 2.57 -2.16
CA ILE A 149 1.92 1.15 -1.97
C ILE A 149 1.34 0.69 -0.64
N LEU A 150 0.63 -0.43 -0.67
CA LEU A 150 0.19 -1.16 0.50
C LEU A 150 0.60 -2.63 0.36
N SER A 151 1.40 -3.13 1.30
CA SER A 151 1.87 -4.52 1.26
C SER A 151 2.01 -5.10 2.67
N VAL A 152 1.72 -6.40 2.79
CA VAL A 152 1.76 -7.16 4.03
C VAL A 152 2.45 -8.50 3.75
N ASP A 153 3.33 -8.90 4.68
CA ASP A 153 3.97 -10.21 4.70
C ASP A 153 2.88 -11.30 4.66
N GLY A 154 3.01 -12.26 3.74
CA GLY A 154 2.02 -13.33 3.55
C GLY A 154 1.70 -14.12 4.83
N SER A 155 2.65 -14.24 5.75
CA SER A 155 2.48 -14.96 7.02
C SER A 155 1.70 -14.18 8.09
N TRP A 156 1.38 -12.91 7.83
CA TRP A 156 0.66 -12.00 8.73
C TRP A 156 -0.69 -11.53 8.17
N ARG A 157 -1.17 -12.16 7.09
CA ARG A 157 -2.45 -11.85 6.46
C ARG A 157 -3.59 -12.61 7.14
N GLY A 158 -4.73 -11.94 7.27
CA GLY A 158 -5.97 -12.50 7.81
C GLY A 158 -5.88 -12.72 9.31
#